data_AF-A0AA39KDZ1-F1
#
_entry.id   AF-A0AA39KDZ1-F1
#
_cell.length_a   1.000
_cell.length_b   1.000
_cell.length_c   1.000
_cell.angle_alpha   90.00
_cell.angle_beta   90.00
_cell.angle_gamma   90.00
#
_symmetry.space_group_name_H-M   'P 1'
#
loop_
_entity.id
_entity.type
_entity.pdbx_description
1 polymer ?
#
loop_
_entity_poly.entity_id
_entity_poly.type
_entity_poly.pdbx_seq_one_letter_code
_entity_poly.pdbx_strand_id
1 'polypeptide(L)'
;MSVFTYKLKGSNRVLLIIDLTASVIEESITLKAPAIVSCHPPIFKPLQSLSLFNPLQASLLRCAAEGISVFPPHSSLDSVWGGLNDWLVKGFGIGEISALVDEKLDVNGTSEDAEGRLVILDEPVSVKELVGRVKRQLGLLRVQVACPSAVLSNIQTVAICAGSGGSMLVGRGADVYFTGEMSHDEALASVARYQ
;
A
#
# COMPACT_ATOMS: atom_id res chain seq x y z
N MET A 1 -4.44 15.29 -38.26
CA MET A 1 -4.37 14.69 -36.92
C MET A 1 -3.22 13.69 -36.95
N SER A 2 -2.05 14.06 -36.43
CA SER A 2 -0.86 13.21 -36.52
C SER A 2 -0.91 12.19 -35.39
N VAL A 3 -1.08 10.91 -35.73
CA VAL A 3 -0.98 9.80 -34.77
C VAL A 3 0.52 9.57 -34.53
N PHE A 4 1.01 9.95 -33.35
CA PHE A 4 2.36 9.60 -32.92
C PHE A 4 2.35 8.17 -32.36
N THR A 5 2.89 7.22 -33.12
CA THR A 5 3.14 5.87 -32.61
C THR A 5 4.47 5.85 -31.84
N TYR A 6 4.42 5.75 -30.52
CA TYR A 6 5.61 5.54 -29.69
C TYR A 6 5.90 4.03 -29.60
N LYS A 7 6.98 3.58 -30.25
CA LYS A 7 7.48 2.21 -30.07
C LYS A 7 8.46 2.23 -28.90
N LEU A 8 8.17 1.49 -27.84
CA LEU A 8 9.09 1.32 -26.72
C LEU A 8 10.45 0.86 -27.27
N LYS A 9 11.45 1.73 -27.17
CA LYS A 9 12.84 1.39 -27.52
C LYS A 9 13.42 0.62 -26.34
N GLY A 10 13.54 -0.70 -26.47
CA GLY A 10 14.12 -1.50 -25.39
C GLY A 10 13.77 -2.97 -25.47
N SER A 11 14.17 -3.69 -24.42
CA SER A 11 13.75 -5.07 -24.21
C SER A 11 12.30 -5.13 -23.71
N ASN A 12 11.65 -6.30 -23.79
CA ASN A 12 10.32 -6.52 -23.20
C ASN A 12 10.42 -6.70 -21.67
N ARG A 13 10.97 -5.69 -20.98
CA ARG A 13 11.19 -5.70 -19.53
C ARG A 13 10.45 -4.54 -18.88
N VAL A 14 9.87 -4.82 -17.73
CA VAL A 14 9.22 -3.84 -16.86
C VAL A 14 9.84 -3.99 -15.48
N LEU A 15 10.25 -2.88 -14.88
CA LEU A 15 10.76 -2.87 -13.51
C LEU A 15 9.62 -2.59 -12.53
N LEU A 16 9.50 -3.39 -11.48
CA LEU A 16 8.52 -3.20 -10.41
C LEU A 16 9.23 -2.62 -9.18
N ILE A 17 8.74 -1.49 -8.69
CA ILE A 17 9.36 -0.77 -7.57
C ILE A 17 8.32 -0.23 -6.59
N ILE A 18 8.77 0.15 -5.39
CA ILE A 18 7.96 0.96 -4.47
C ILE A 18 8.13 2.44 -4.83
N ASP A 19 9.35 2.95 -4.73
CA ASP A 19 9.68 4.37 -4.92
C ASP A 19 10.62 4.59 -6.10
N LEU A 20 10.35 5.62 -6.89
CA LEU A 20 11.25 6.07 -7.94
C LEU A 20 12.41 6.87 -7.34
N THR A 21 13.61 6.35 -7.44
CA THR A 21 14.85 7.00 -7.01
C THR A 21 15.86 7.08 -8.15
N ALA A 22 16.90 7.89 -7.99
CA ALA A 22 17.97 7.99 -8.99
C ALA A 22 18.63 6.63 -9.27
N SER A 23 18.83 5.79 -8.25
CA SER A 23 19.44 4.45 -8.42
C SER A 23 18.54 3.51 -9.22
N VAL A 24 17.22 3.58 -9.04
CA VAL A 24 16.24 2.80 -9.82
C VAL A 24 16.29 3.17 -11.30
N ILE A 25 16.50 4.46 -11.61
CA ILE A 25 16.62 4.91 -12.99
C ILE A 25 17.87 4.32 -13.64
N GLU A 26 19.01 4.36 -12.94
CA GLU A 26 20.26 3.76 -13.44
C GLU A 26 20.14 2.23 -13.61
N GLU A 27 19.43 1.55 -12.70
CA GLU A 27 19.10 0.13 -12.83
C GLU A 27 18.25 -0.12 -14.08
N SER A 28 17.21 0.68 -14.31
CA SER A 28 16.33 0.58 -15.47
C SER A 28 17.10 0.74 -16.79
N ILE A 29 18.01 1.72 -16.87
CA ILE A 29 18.91 1.94 -18.01
C ILE A 29 19.81 0.72 -18.23
N THR A 30 20.45 0.24 -17.16
CA THR A 30 21.35 -0.93 -17.20
C THR A 30 20.63 -2.19 -17.70
N LEU A 31 19.41 -2.41 -17.19
CA LEU A 31 18.57 -3.54 -17.57
C LEU A 31 17.87 -3.38 -18.93
N LYS A 32 17.97 -2.18 -19.54
CA LYS A 32 17.26 -1.78 -20.77
C LYS A 32 15.75 -1.99 -20.65
N ALA A 33 15.20 -1.65 -19.49
CA ALA A 33 13.77 -1.70 -19.20
C ALA A 33 13.13 -0.34 -19.57
N PRO A 34 12.32 -0.27 -20.63
CA PRO A 34 11.73 1.01 -21.06
C PRO A 34 10.53 1.45 -20.21
N ALA A 35 10.11 0.64 -19.23
CA ALA A 35 8.96 0.91 -18.40
C ALA A 35 9.19 0.51 -16.94
N ILE A 36 8.62 1.31 -16.04
CA ILE A 36 8.63 1.14 -14.60
C ILE A 36 7.19 1.18 -14.11
N VAL A 37 6.81 0.23 -13.26
CA VAL A 37 5.58 0.29 -12.46
C VAL A 37 5.97 0.57 -11.03
N SER A 38 5.49 1.69 -10.47
CA SER A 38 5.82 2.12 -9.10
C SER A 38 4.61 2.07 -8.19
N CYS A 39 4.80 1.73 -6.91
CA CYS A 39 3.72 1.84 -5.93
C CYS A 39 3.36 3.31 -5.69
N HIS A 40 4.35 4.14 -5.40
CA HIS A 40 4.13 5.56 -5.15
C HIS A 40 4.23 6.39 -6.44
N PRO A 41 3.32 7.36 -6.65
CA PRO A 41 3.40 8.27 -7.79
C PRO A 41 4.51 9.29 -7.57
N PRO A 42 5.52 9.39 -8.46
CA PRO A 42 6.57 10.40 -8.33
C PRO A 42 6.03 11.83 -8.56
N ILE A 43 4.84 11.96 -9.14
CA ILE A 43 4.11 13.24 -9.28
C ILE A 43 2.82 13.13 -8.47
N PHE A 44 2.92 13.27 -7.15
CA PHE A 44 1.74 13.23 -6.27
C PHE A 44 1.03 14.59 -6.16
N LYS A 45 1.78 15.68 -6.26
CA LYS A 45 1.26 17.05 -6.30
C LYS A 45 1.55 17.68 -7.66
N PRO A 46 0.69 18.61 -8.14
CA PRO A 46 0.93 19.32 -9.38
C PRO A 46 2.31 19.99 -9.40
N LEU A 47 3.09 19.75 -10.47
CA LEU A 47 4.38 20.39 -10.68
C LEU A 47 4.18 21.80 -11.24
N GLN A 48 4.73 22.81 -10.54
CA GLN A 48 4.72 24.20 -11.02
C GLN A 48 5.93 24.54 -11.91
N SER A 49 6.97 23.71 -11.87
CA SER A 49 8.19 23.84 -12.67
C SER A 49 8.92 22.51 -12.79
N LEU A 50 9.85 22.43 -13.75
CA LEU A 50 10.79 21.31 -13.90
C LEU A 50 12.22 21.87 -13.92
N SER A 51 13.07 21.42 -13.01
CA SER A 51 14.45 21.85 -12.88
C SER A 51 15.37 20.69 -12.50
N LEU A 52 16.67 20.83 -12.78
CA LEU A 52 17.69 19.88 -12.34
C LEU A 52 18.13 20.09 -10.87
N PHE A 53 17.68 21.18 -10.23
CA PHE A 53 18.04 21.49 -8.84
C PHE A 53 17.20 20.72 -7.82
N ASN A 54 16.00 20.30 -8.20
CA ASN A 54 15.17 19.43 -7.38
C ASN A 54 15.46 17.95 -7.75
N PRO A 55 15.87 17.08 -6.81
CA PRO A 55 16.25 15.71 -7.11
C PRO A 55 15.16 14.86 -7.78
N LEU A 56 13.89 15.05 -7.38
CA LEU A 56 12.75 14.33 -7.95
C LEU A 56 12.48 14.80 -9.38
N GLN A 57 12.49 16.11 -9.61
CA GLN A 57 12.31 16.67 -10.97
C GLN A 57 13.47 16.29 -11.90
N ALA A 58 14.71 16.29 -11.39
CA ALA A 58 15.87 15.81 -12.14
C ALA A 58 15.71 14.33 -12.55
N SER A 59 15.19 13.50 -11.64
CA SER A 59 14.88 12.08 -11.90
C SER A 59 13.79 11.94 -12.98
N LEU A 60 12.72 12.74 -12.92
CA LEU A 60 11.67 12.74 -13.95
C LEU A 60 12.20 13.18 -15.32
N LEU A 61 13.02 14.23 -15.37
CA LEU A 61 13.68 14.71 -16.58
C LEU A 61 14.62 13.65 -17.16
N ARG A 62 15.32 12.90 -16.30
CA ARG A 62 16.17 11.77 -16.70
C ARG A 62 15.35 10.64 -17.34
N CYS A 63 14.24 10.23 -16.71
CA CYS A 63 13.32 9.25 -17.29
C CYS A 63 12.84 9.68 -18.68
N ALA A 64 12.43 10.96 -18.83
CA ALA A 64 11.97 11.50 -20.10
C ALA A 64 13.07 11.51 -21.17
N ALA A 65 14.30 11.90 -20.81
CA ALA A 65 15.44 11.91 -21.73
C ALA A 65 15.84 10.51 -22.21
N GLU A 66 15.70 9.50 -21.36
CA GLU A 66 16.03 8.10 -21.66
C GLU A 66 14.85 7.31 -22.25
N GLY A 67 13.67 7.93 -22.37
CA GLY A 67 12.46 7.30 -22.91
C GLY A 67 11.83 6.24 -21.99
N ILE A 68 12.06 6.36 -20.67
CA ILE A 68 11.52 5.45 -19.65
C ILE A 68 10.14 5.95 -19.21
N SER A 69 9.13 5.12 -19.38
CA SER A 69 7.77 5.39 -18.90
C SER A 69 7.60 4.93 -17.46
N VAL A 70 6.89 5.71 -16.64
CA VAL A 70 6.59 5.38 -15.24
C VAL A 70 5.08 5.34 -15.06
N PHE A 71 4.55 4.22 -14.57
CA PHE A 71 3.14 3.99 -14.33
C PHE A 71 2.88 3.67 -12.84
N PRO A 72 2.27 4.59 -12.08
CA PRO A 72 1.93 4.35 -10.68
C PRO A 72 0.45 3.99 -10.47
N PRO A 73 0.07 2.71 -10.29
CA PRO A 73 -1.30 2.35 -9.93
C PRO A 73 -1.72 2.87 -8.54
N HIS A 74 -0.76 3.03 -7.60
CA HIS A 74 -1.00 3.56 -6.26
C HIS A 74 -2.22 2.90 -5.58
N SER A 75 -3.21 3.67 -5.15
CA SER A 75 -4.40 3.19 -4.46
C SER A 75 -5.23 2.19 -5.27
N SER A 76 -5.17 2.20 -6.60
CA SER A 76 -5.86 1.16 -7.39
C SER A 76 -5.30 -0.24 -7.13
N LEU A 77 -4.00 -0.37 -6.84
CA LEU A 77 -3.38 -1.64 -6.45
C LEU A 77 -3.73 -2.02 -5.00
N ASP A 78 -3.96 -1.03 -4.15
CA ASP A 78 -4.35 -1.25 -2.75
C ASP A 78 -5.81 -1.71 -2.65
N SER A 79 -6.70 -1.13 -3.46
CA SER A 79 -8.14 -1.35 -3.34
C SER A 79 -8.65 -2.59 -4.05
N VAL A 80 -8.02 -2.99 -5.17
CA VAL A 80 -8.48 -4.13 -5.97
C VAL A 80 -8.40 -5.44 -5.19
N TRP A 81 -9.38 -6.32 -5.39
CA TRP A 81 -9.31 -7.69 -4.88
C TRP A 81 -8.14 -8.47 -5.47
N GLY A 82 -7.42 -9.20 -4.62
CA GLY A 82 -6.13 -9.82 -4.93
C GLY A 82 -4.94 -8.85 -4.88
N GLY A 83 -5.16 -7.59 -4.50
CA GLY A 83 -4.16 -6.52 -4.41
C GLY A 83 -3.31 -6.56 -3.14
N LEU A 84 -2.74 -5.40 -2.80
CA LEU A 84 -1.77 -5.29 -1.69
C LEU A 84 -2.39 -5.63 -0.33
N ASN A 85 -3.60 -5.14 -0.04
CA ASN A 85 -4.26 -5.42 1.23
C ASN A 85 -4.56 -6.91 1.40
N ASP A 86 -4.98 -7.61 0.34
CA ASP A 86 -5.24 -9.06 0.38
C ASP A 86 -3.95 -9.87 0.54
N TRP A 87 -2.84 -9.39 0.00
CA TRP A 87 -1.53 -9.97 0.28
C TRP A 87 -1.13 -9.79 1.75
N LEU A 88 -1.38 -8.61 2.34
CA LEU A 88 -1.10 -8.36 3.77
C LEU A 88 -1.92 -9.25 4.69
N VAL A 89 -3.20 -9.45 4.41
CA VAL A 89 -4.11 -10.30 5.21
C VAL A 89 -3.55 -11.71 5.46
N LYS A 90 -2.79 -12.26 4.50
CA LYS A 90 -2.26 -13.64 4.57
C LYS A 90 -1.37 -13.93 5.79
N GLY A 91 -0.80 -12.92 6.45
CA GLY A 91 -0.03 -13.15 7.69
C GLY A 91 -0.76 -12.79 8.96
N PHE A 92 -2.06 -12.54 8.92
CA PHE A 92 -2.87 -12.36 10.13
C PHE A 92 -3.49 -13.69 10.57
N GLY A 93 -3.86 -14.57 9.63
CA GLY A 93 -4.41 -15.89 9.89
C GLY A 93 -5.34 -16.36 8.79
N ILE A 94 -6.12 -17.39 9.09
CA ILE A 94 -7.23 -17.86 8.25
C ILE A 94 -8.50 -17.22 8.81
N GLY A 95 -9.37 -16.77 7.92
CA GLY A 95 -10.58 -16.07 8.28
C GLY A 95 -11.36 -15.59 7.05
N GLU A 96 -12.53 -15.05 7.31
CA GLU A 96 -13.34 -14.36 6.30
C GLU A 96 -12.78 -12.95 6.05
N ILE A 97 -12.70 -12.58 4.77
CA ILE A 97 -12.19 -11.28 4.33
C ILE A 97 -13.33 -10.53 3.64
N SER A 98 -13.58 -9.30 4.06
CA SER A 98 -14.58 -8.42 3.44
C SER A 98 -14.01 -7.04 3.14
N ALA A 99 -14.73 -6.29 2.30
CA ALA A 99 -14.49 -4.87 2.09
C ALA A 99 -14.58 -4.10 3.42
N LEU A 100 -13.82 -3.00 3.53
CA LEU A 100 -13.80 -2.16 4.73
C LEU A 100 -14.41 -0.77 4.48
N VAL A 101 -13.97 -0.06 3.44
CA VAL A 101 -14.47 1.28 3.08
C VAL A 101 -14.70 1.39 1.56
N ASP A 102 -15.71 2.18 1.18
CA ASP A 102 -16.01 2.58 -0.20
C ASP A 102 -16.04 1.42 -1.20
N GLU A 103 -16.74 0.34 -0.83
CA GLU A 103 -16.94 -0.82 -1.69
C GLU A 103 -17.69 -0.44 -2.97
N LYS A 104 -17.06 -0.71 -4.12
CA LYS A 104 -17.70 -0.60 -5.43
C LYS A 104 -18.08 -1.96 -5.95
N LEU A 105 -19.27 -2.02 -6.53
CA LEU A 105 -19.83 -3.22 -7.12
C LEU A 105 -19.81 -3.11 -8.64
N ASP A 106 -19.53 -4.24 -9.29
CA ASP A 106 -19.65 -4.39 -10.74
C ASP A 106 -21.13 -4.39 -11.18
N VAL A 107 -21.36 -4.51 -12.50
CA VAL A 107 -22.71 -4.58 -13.08
C VAL A 107 -23.56 -5.76 -12.59
N ASN A 108 -22.93 -6.77 -11.99
CA ASN A 108 -23.59 -7.96 -11.45
C ASN A 108 -23.79 -7.88 -9.92
N GLY A 109 -23.37 -6.77 -9.28
CA GLY A 109 -23.42 -6.60 -7.83
C GLY A 109 -22.28 -7.29 -7.07
N THR A 110 -21.21 -7.69 -7.76
CA THR A 110 -20.02 -8.31 -7.17
C THR A 110 -19.02 -7.23 -6.76
N SER A 111 -18.43 -7.37 -5.57
CA SER A 111 -17.38 -6.46 -5.09
C SER A 111 -16.19 -6.42 -6.05
N GLU A 112 -15.91 -5.25 -6.63
CA GLU A 112 -14.84 -5.03 -7.60
C GLU A 112 -13.61 -4.38 -6.93
N ASP A 113 -13.84 -3.35 -6.12
CA ASP A 113 -12.80 -2.69 -5.34
C ASP A 113 -13.32 -2.19 -3.98
N ALA A 114 -12.42 -2.07 -3.01
CA ALA A 114 -12.70 -1.47 -1.70
C ALA A 114 -11.40 -0.99 -1.06
N GLU A 115 -11.43 0.12 -0.34
CA GLU A 115 -10.27 0.58 0.43
C GLU A 115 -10.12 -0.24 1.72
N GLY A 116 -8.95 -0.84 1.90
CA GLY A 116 -8.65 -1.70 3.06
C GLY A 116 -9.46 -3.00 3.11
N ARG A 117 -9.19 -3.82 4.13
CA ARG A 117 -9.86 -5.11 4.37
C ARG A 117 -10.24 -5.26 5.82
N LEU A 118 -11.40 -5.84 6.07
CA LEU A 118 -11.75 -6.38 7.39
C LEU A 118 -11.53 -7.90 7.34
N VAL A 119 -10.86 -8.41 8.37
CA VAL A 119 -10.62 -9.85 8.53
C VAL A 119 -11.28 -10.30 9.81
N ILE A 120 -12.11 -11.34 9.71
CA ILE A 120 -12.67 -12.05 10.85
C ILE A 120 -11.96 -13.39 10.93
N LEU A 121 -11.06 -13.54 11.90
CA LEU A 121 -10.28 -14.75 12.12
C LEU A 121 -11.19 -15.90 12.59
N ASP A 122 -10.96 -17.10 12.04
CA ASP A 122 -11.69 -18.31 12.43
C ASP A 122 -11.51 -18.61 13.93
N GLU A 123 -10.27 -18.44 14.40
CA GLU A 123 -9.87 -18.65 15.80
C GLU A 123 -9.26 -17.37 16.37
N PRO A 124 -9.73 -16.90 17.54
CA PRO A 124 -9.16 -15.72 18.19
C PRO A 124 -7.69 -15.90 18.56
N VAL A 125 -6.96 -14.78 18.54
CA VAL A 125 -5.52 -14.76 18.84
C VAL A 125 -5.14 -13.67 19.82
N SER A 126 -4.00 -13.84 20.49
CA SER A 126 -3.42 -12.78 21.32
C SER A 126 -2.70 -11.74 20.47
N VAL A 127 -2.55 -10.50 20.99
CA VAL A 127 -1.72 -9.45 20.36
C VAL A 127 -0.30 -9.97 20.06
N LYS A 128 0.28 -10.71 21.00
CA LYS A 128 1.64 -11.25 20.88
C LYS A 128 1.75 -12.20 19.70
N GLU A 129 0.77 -13.06 19.52
CA GLU A 129 0.74 -13.99 18.40
C GLU A 129 0.56 -13.25 17.07
N LEU A 130 -0.38 -12.32 17.00
CA LEU A 130 -0.64 -11.52 15.79
C LEU A 130 0.62 -10.76 15.35
N VAL A 131 1.27 -10.06 16.27
CA VAL A 131 2.55 -9.38 16.05
C VAL A 131 3.62 -10.35 15.54
N GLY A 132 3.68 -11.55 16.12
CA GLY A 132 4.61 -12.59 15.68
C GLY A 132 4.35 -13.06 14.24
N ARG A 133 3.08 -13.23 13.85
CA ARG A 133 2.69 -13.62 12.48
C ARG A 133 3.05 -12.52 11.47
N VAL A 134 2.69 -11.27 11.76
CA VAL A 134 3.01 -10.10 10.92
C VAL A 134 4.52 -9.95 10.72
N LYS A 135 5.31 -10.00 11.81
CA LYS A 135 6.78 -9.91 11.70
C LYS A 135 7.38 -10.98 10.81
N ARG A 136 6.90 -12.23 10.91
CA ARG A 136 7.39 -13.33 10.07
C ARG A 136 7.01 -13.15 8.61
N GLN A 137 5.76 -12.78 8.33
CA GLN A 137 5.29 -12.60 6.95
C GLN A 137 6.06 -11.46 6.25
N LEU A 138 6.24 -10.34 6.94
CA LEU A 138 6.83 -9.13 6.37
C LEU A 138 8.36 -9.05 6.55
N GLY A 139 8.98 -10.02 7.24
CA GLY A 139 10.42 -10.00 7.54
C GLY A 139 10.83 -8.84 8.46
N LEU A 140 9.93 -8.34 9.32
CA LEU A 140 10.17 -7.15 10.13
C LEU A 140 10.85 -7.48 11.46
N LEU A 141 11.89 -6.72 11.79
CA LEU A 141 12.54 -6.79 13.11
C LEU A 141 11.64 -6.22 14.22
N ARG A 142 10.93 -5.12 13.91
CA ARG A 142 10.13 -4.35 14.87
C ARG A 142 8.80 -3.95 14.24
N VAL A 143 7.78 -3.86 15.09
CA VAL A 143 6.48 -3.25 14.79
C VAL A 143 6.15 -2.33 15.95
N GLN A 144 5.47 -1.22 15.67
CA GLN A 144 4.93 -0.34 16.70
C GLN A 144 3.54 -0.83 17.09
N VAL A 145 3.24 -0.85 18.38
CA VAL A 145 1.96 -1.33 18.90
C VAL A 145 1.47 -0.30 19.91
N ALA A 146 0.28 0.24 19.67
CA ALA A 146 -0.49 0.96 20.65
C ALA A 146 -1.55 0.00 21.21
N CYS A 147 -1.56 -0.22 22.52
CA CYS A 147 -2.54 -1.09 23.18
C CYS A 147 -3.05 -0.43 24.47
N PRO A 148 -4.31 -0.67 24.86
CA PRO A 148 -4.80 -0.29 26.18
C PRO A 148 -4.03 -1.01 27.29
N SER A 149 -4.12 -0.53 28.53
CA SER A 149 -3.44 -1.15 29.68
C SER A 149 -3.84 -2.62 29.91
N ALA A 150 -5.05 -3.01 29.50
CA ALA A 150 -5.48 -4.40 29.48
C ALA A 150 -4.99 -5.08 28.19
N VAL A 151 -4.29 -6.21 28.33
CA VAL A 151 -3.83 -6.99 27.17
C VAL A 151 -5.05 -7.61 26.47
N LEU A 152 -5.25 -7.29 25.20
CA LEU A 152 -6.21 -7.99 24.35
C LEU A 152 -5.71 -9.42 24.08
N SER A 153 -6.38 -10.41 24.67
CA SER A 153 -6.06 -11.84 24.51
C SER A 153 -6.95 -12.55 23.50
N ASN A 154 -8.02 -11.90 23.03
CA ASN A 154 -9.06 -12.50 22.18
C ASN A 154 -9.37 -11.62 20.97
N ILE A 155 -8.35 -11.33 20.14
CA ILE A 155 -8.52 -10.60 18.88
C ILE A 155 -9.14 -11.54 17.87
N GLN A 156 -10.30 -11.16 17.34
CA GLN A 156 -10.96 -11.88 16.27
C GLN A 156 -11.07 -11.04 15.00
N THR A 157 -11.18 -9.71 15.15
CA THR A 157 -11.36 -8.80 14.02
C THR A 157 -10.14 -7.91 13.80
N VAL A 158 -9.69 -7.81 12.55
CA VAL A 158 -8.54 -6.97 12.16
C VAL A 158 -8.93 -6.12 10.96
N ALA A 159 -8.89 -4.79 11.09
CA ALA A 159 -9.03 -3.89 9.96
C ALA A 159 -7.63 -3.49 9.45
N ILE A 160 -7.41 -3.66 8.15
CA ILE A 160 -6.11 -3.55 7.49
C ILE A 160 -6.19 -2.49 6.40
N CYS A 161 -5.19 -1.62 6.36
CA CYS A 161 -4.97 -0.67 5.27
C CYS A 161 -3.47 -0.47 5.06
N ALA A 162 -2.96 -0.81 3.89
CA ALA A 162 -1.58 -0.53 3.53
C ALA A 162 -1.30 0.98 3.48
N GLY A 163 -0.04 1.38 3.69
CA GLY A 163 0.36 2.78 3.64
C GLY A 163 -0.12 3.58 4.86
N SER A 164 -0.74 4.74 4.61
CA SER A 164 -1.12 5.72 5.63
C SER A 164 -2.63 5.69 5.93
N GLY A 165 -3.12 4.52 6.37
CA GLY A 165 -4.54 4.25 6.58
C GLY A 165 -5.14 4.67 7.92
N GLY A 166 -4.40 5.36 8.79
CA GLY A 166 -4.84 5.71 10.16
C GLY A 166 -6.27 6.28 10.21
N SER A 167 -6.50 7.40 9.52
CA SER A 167 -7.80 8.09 9.48
C SER A 167 -8.93 7.26 8.89
N MET A 168 -8.63 6.30 8.01
CA MET A 168 -9.60 5.40 7.39
C MET A 168 -10.03 4.27 8.35
N LEU A 169 -9.08 3.77 9.16
CA LEU A 169 -9.26 2.65 10.09
C LEU A 169 -9.90 3.07 11.42
N VAL A 170 -9.52 4.24 11.96
CA VAL A 170 -10.06 4.72 13.24
C VAL A 170 -11.56 4.85 13.13
N GLY A 171 -12.29 4.15 14.01
CA GLY A 171 -13.75 4.20 14.00
C GLY A 171 -14.44 2.95 13.50
N ARG A 172 -13.72 2.04 12.83
CA ARG A 172 -14.31 0.92 12.07
C ARG A 172 -14.68 -0.32 12.89
N GLY A 173 -14.47 -0.29 14.21
CA GLY A 173 -15.02 -1.30 15.13
C GLY A 173 -14.36 -2.67 15.03
N ALA A 174 -13.07 -2.72 14.72
CA ALA A 174 -12.26 -3.94 14.79
C ALA A 174 -11.41 -3.97 16.07
N ASP A 175 -11.03 -5.16 16.52
CA ASP A 175 -10.17 -5.36 17.70
C ASP A 175 -8.75 -4.82 17.48
N VAL A 176 -8.27 -4.90 16.25
CA VAL A 176 -6.96 -4.38 15.84
C VAL A 176 -7.07 -3.59 14.55
N TYR A 177 -6.38 -2.46 14.51
CA TYR A 177 -6.11 -1.69 13.31
C TYR A 177 -4.65 -1.88 12.89
N PHE A 178 -4.42 -2.23 11.62
CA PHE A 178 -3.10 -2.43 11.06
C PHE A 178 -2.87 -1.52 9.85
N THR A 179 -1.82 -0.70 9.94
CA THR A 179 -1.40 0.24 8.90
C THR A 179 0.11 0.48 8.98
N GLY A 180 0.69 0.99 7.89
CA GLY A 180 2.10 1.39 7.86
C GLY A 180 2.36 2.66 8.67
N GLU A 181 1.48 3.65 8.53
CA GLU A 181 1.56 4.92 9.24
C GLU A 181 0.25 5.22 10.00
N MET A 182 0.42 5.72 11.23
CA MET A 182 -0.64 6.23 12.09
C MET A 182 -0.06 7.37 12.93
N SER A 183 -0.76 8.50 12.99
CA SER A 183 -0.38 9.63 13.83
C SER A 183 -0.59 9.32 15.32
N HIS A 184 0.02 10.13 16.18
CA HIS A 184 -0.13 9.99 17.63
C HIS A 184 -1.60 10.09 18.07
N ASP A 185 -2.33 11.05 17.53
CA ASP A 185 -3.73 11.29 17.89
C ASP A 185 -4.64 10.15 17.42
N GLU A 186 -4.39 9.59 16.23
CA GLU A 186 -5.12 8.41 15.72
C GLU A 186 -4.86 7.17 16.59
N ALA A 187 -3.61 6.97 17.02
CA ALA A 187 -3.26 5.87 17.91
C ALA A 187 -3.94 6.01 19.28
N LEU A 188 -3.95 7.22 19.85
CA LEU A 188 -4.65 7.52 21.11
C LEU A 188 -6.17 7.31 20.98
N ALA A 189 -6.78 7.83 19.92
CA ALA A 189 -8.20 7.66 19.64
C ALA A 189 -8.59 6.17 19.49
N SER A 190 -7.70 5.36 18.94
CA SER A 190 -7.90 3.91 18.78
C SER A 190 -7.93 3.17 20.12
N VAL A 191 -7.01 3.49 21.03
CA VAL A 191 -6.93 2.81 22.34
C VAL A 191 -7.97 3.31 23.35
N ALA A 192 -8.43 4.55 23.21
CA ALA A 192 -9.44 5.15 24.10
C ALA A 192 -10.80 4.43 24.05
N ARG A 193 -11.09 3.67 22.98
CA ARG A 193 -12.32 2.86 22.87
C ARG A 193 -12.47 1.76 23.94
N TYR A 194 -11.37 1.39 24.58
CA TYR A 194 -11.31 0.30 25.56
C TYR A 194 -11.07 0.78 27.00
N GLN A 195 -11.33 2.07 27.28
CA GLN A 195 -11.26 2.67 28.61
C GLN A 195 -12.64 2.78 29.27
#